data_AF-A0A5D2T763-F1
#
_entry.id   AF-A0A5D2T763-F1
#
_cell.length_a   1.000
_cell.length_b   1.000
_cell.length_c   1.000
_cell.angle_alpha   90.00
_cell.angle_beta   90.00
_cell.angle_gamma   90.00
#
_symmetry.space_group_name_H-M   'P 1'
#
loop_
_entity.id
_entity.type
_entity.pdbx_description
1 polymer ?
#
loop_
_entity_poly.entity_id
_entity_poly.type
_entity_poly.pdbx_seq_one_letter_code
_entity_poly.pdbx_strand_id
1 'polypeptide(L)'
;MLHNLLLLFVVVITCFRYLILATATAGVINNKNLQRTLATNENPGFVSIDCGVEDDYFDNSTGIWFKSDTEFISSGENHDTLPEYFLNNEQFGKRVKTLRSFPNGMKNCYTLT
;
A
#
# COMPACT_ATOMS: atom_id res chain seq x y z
N MET A 1 34.87 21.09 -45.87
CA MET A 1 33.71 21.90 -45.45
C MET A 1 32.40 21.10 -45.48
N LEU A 2 31.99 20.53 -46.62
CA LEU A 2 30.72 19.77 -46.74
C LEU A 2 30.67 18.45 -45.94
N HIS A 3 31.81 17.75 -45.79
CA HIS A 3 31.90 16.48 -45.05
C HIS A 3 31.70 16.66 -43.52
N ASN A 4 32.30 17.70 -42.93
CA ASN A 4 32.07 18.04 -41.51
C ASN A 4 30.63 18.50 -41.25
N LEU A 5 30.01 19.15 -42.23
CA LEU A 5 28.61 19.57 -42.13
C LEU A 5 27.67 18.35 -42.16
N LEU A 6 27.94 17.36 -43.01
CA LEU A 6 27.18 16.11 -43.07
C LEU A 6 27.30 15.31 -41.76
N LEU A 7 28.51 15.23 -41.19
CA LEU A 7 28.75 14.59 -39.89
C LEU A 7 27.96 15.27 -38.76
N LEU A 8 27.90 16.60 -38.76
CA LEU A 8 27.11 17.35 -37.78
C LEU A 8 25.61 17.02 -37.88
N PHE A 9 25.06 16.95 -39.10
CA PHE A 9 23.65 16.58 -39.30
C PHE A 9 23.33 15.16 -38.86
N VAL A 10 24.21 14.19 -39.12
CA VAL A 10 24.02 12.79 -38.68
C VAL A 10 24.02 12.70 -37.16
N VAL A 11 24.94 13.39 -36.48
CA VAL A 11 25.01 13.42 -35.01
C VAL A 11 23.77 14.08 -34.41
N VAL A 12 23.28 15.18 -34.98
CA VAL A 12 22.06 15.84 -34.50
C VAL A 12 20.85 14.91 -34.63
N ILE A 13 20.70 14.20 -35.75
CA ILE A 13 19.57 13.28 -35.97
C ILE A 13 19.62 12.08 -35.02
N THR A 14 20.80 11.48 -34.81
CA THR A 14 20.93 10.34 -33.90
C THR A 14 20.72 10.75 -32.45
N CYS A 15 21.22 11.93 -32.03
CA CYS A 15 20.94 12.50 -30.72
C CYS A 15 19.45 12.81 -30.52
N PHE A 16 18.78 13.38 -31.54
CA PHE A 16 17.34 13.68 -31.46
C PHE A 16 16.51 12.41 -31.30
N ARG A 17 16.83 11.35 -32.07
CA ARG A 17 16.17 10.03 -31.96
C ARG A 17 16.34 9.43 -30.56
N TYR A 18 17.54 9.55 -29.99
CA TYR A 18 17.84 9.04 -28.65
C TYR A 18 17.07 9.81 -27.57
N LEU A 19 16.94 11.14 -27.72
CA LEU A 19 16.19 11.99 -26.80
C LEU A 19 14.68 11.68 -26.84
N ILE A 20 14.12 11.49 -28.03
CA ILE A 20 12.69 11.14 -28.18
C ILE A 20 12.39 9.79 -27.51
N LEU A 21 13.26 8.79 -27.68
CA LEU A 21 13.08 7.46 -27.08
C LEU A 21 13.19 7.49 -25.54
N ALA A 22 14.08 8.31 -24.98
CA ALA A 22 14.22 8.49 -23.54
C ALA A 22 12.99 9.14 -22.88
N THR A 23 12.24 9.97 -23.62
CA THR A 23 10.98 10.54 -23.12
C THR A 23 9.79 9.58 -23.21
N ALA A 24 9.81 8.62 -24.14
CA ALA A 24 8.75 7.63 -24.30
C ALA A 24 8.73 6.57 -23.17
N THR A 25 9.86 6.32 -22.50
CA THR A 25 9.94 5.41 -21.34
C THR A 25 9.65 6.10 -20.00
N ALA A 26 9.65 7.44 -19.96
CA ALA A 26 9.31 8.23 -18.78
C ALA A 26 7.79 8.52 -18.65
N GLY A 27 7.01 8.19 -19.68
CA GLY A 27 5.55 8.37 -19.72
C GLY A 27 4.74 7.23 -19.10
N VAL A 28 5.29 6.48 -18.13
CA VAL A 28 4.49 5.54 -17.34
C VAL A 28 3.62 6.36 -16.39
N ILE A 29 2.31 6.15 -16.52
CA ILE A 29 1.23 6.85 -15.84
C ILE A 29 1.40 6.73 -14.31
N ASN A 30 1.91 7.76 -13.66
CA ASN A 30 1.86 7.92 -12.21
C ASN A 30 0.47 8.44 -11.81
N ASN A 31 -0.58 7.62 -11.93
CA ASN A 31 -1.88 8.00 -11.37
C ASN A 31 -1.86 7.79 -9.85
N LYS A 32 -1.20 8.71 -9.13
CA LYS A 32 -1.23 8.79 -7.67
C LYS A 32 -2.52 9.40 -7.11
N ASN A 33 -3.51 9.70 -7.95
CA ASN A 33 -4.73 10.39 -7.55
C ASN A 33 -5.96 9.47 -7.54
N LEU A 34 -5.80 8.20 -7.18
CA LEU A 34 -6.89 7.46 -6.54
C LEU A 34 -6.70 7.49 -5.02
N GLN A 35 -6.49 8.69 -4.48
CA GLN A 35 -6.59 8.93 -3.06
C GLN A 35 -8.08 8.79 -2.71
N ARG A 36 -8.49 7.57 -2.37
CA ARG A 36 -9.80 7.29 -1.79
C ARG A 36 -9.94 8.23 -0.60
N THR A 37 -10.97 9.08 -0.63
CA THR A 37 -11.29 10.04 0.44
C THR A 37 -11.09 9.36 1.79
N LEU A 38 -10.13 9.90 2.53
CA LEU A 38 -9.56 9.30 3.73
C LEU A 38 -10.66 9.11 4.77
N ALA A 39 -10.66 7.95 5.41
CA ALA A 39 -11.57 7.66 6.50
C ALA A 39 -11.30 8.67 7.62
N THR A 40 -12.18 9.67 7.72
CA THR A 40 -12.37 10.41 8.95
C THR A 40 -12.81 9.42 10.03
N ASN A 41 -12.61 9.76 11.30
CA ASN A 41 -12.95 8.93 12.47
C ASN A 41 -14.41 8.40 12.49
N GLU A 42 -15.24 8.86 11.55
CA GLU A 42 -16.60 8.41 11.28
C GLU A 42 -16.83 8.46 9.76
N ASN A 43 -16.42 7.44 9.00
CA ASN A 43 -17.14 7.12 7.77
C ASN A 43 -18.23 6.13 8.17
N PRO A 44 -19.50 6.55 8.34
CA PRO A 44 -20.56 5.71 8.89
C PRO A 44 -20.87 4.45 8.05
N GLY A 45 -20.24 4.29 6.88
CA GLY A 45 -20.39 3.12 6.02
C GLY A 45 -19.31 2.03 6.14
N PHE A 46 -18.18 2.25 6.84
CA PHE A 46 -17.08 1.26 6.87
C PHE A 46 -16.36 1.20 8.22
N VAL A 47 -16.14 -0.02 8.72
CA VAL A 47 -15.22 -0.33 9.81
C VAL A 47 -14.03 -1.12 9.25
N SER A 48 -12.82 -0.73 9.61
CA SER A 48 -11.59 -1.48 9.30
C SER A 48 -11.05 -2.04 10.60
N ILE A 49 -11.02 -3.36 10.74
CA ILE A 49 -10.59 -4.05 11.95
C ILE A 49 -9.25 -4.72 11.67
N ASP A 50 -8.27 -4.49 12.55
CA ASP A 50 -6.99 -5.19 12.54
C ASP A 50 -7.02 -6.28 13.63
N CYS A 51 -7.01 -7.54 13.22
CA CYS A 51 -7.26 -8.66 14.11
C CYS A 51 -5.99 -9.01 14.90
N GLY A 52 -6.04 -8.87 16.23
CA GLY A 52 -4.93 -9.18 17.11
C GLY A 52 -4.02 -8.00 17.46
N VAL A 53 -4.30 -6.79 16.95
CA VAL A 53 -3.64 -5.57 17.42
C VAL A 53 -4.21 -5.15 18.78
N GLU A 54 -3.37 -4.62 19.66
CA GLU A 54 -3.81 -4.16 20.98
C GLU A 54 -4.65 -2.89 20.91
N ASP A 55 -4.20 -1.90 20.14
CA ASP A 55 -4.78 -0.56 20.11
C ASP A 55 -5.21 -0.12 18.71
N ASP A 56 -6.28 0.67 18.67
CA ASP A 56 -6.70 1.45 17.51
C ASP A 56 -5.57 2.34 16.99
N TYR A 57 -5.48 2.52 15.68
CA TYR A 57 -4.47 3.39 15.10
C TYR A 57 -4.85 3.94 13.73
N PHE A 58 -4.28 5.10 13.39
CA PHE A 58 -4.30 5.63 12.03
C PHE A 58 -3.10 5.11 11.24
N ASP A 59 -3.36 4.46 10.12
CA ASP A 59 -2.31 4.11 9.18
C ASP A 59 -2.05 5.29 8.23
N ASN A 60 -0.98 6.06 8.49
CA ASN A 60 -0.59 7.18 7.64
C ASN A 60 -0.34 6.78 6.17
N SER A 61 0.06 5.52 5.92
CA SER A 61 0.39 5.05 4.59
C SER A 61 -0.86 4.85 3.73
N THR A 62 -1.92 4.31 4.32
CA THR A 62 -3.19 4.04 3.62
C THR A 62 -4.26 5.09 3.87
N GLY A 63 -4.07 5.92 4.91
CA GLY A 63 -5.02 6.90 5.40
C GLY A 63 -6.31 6.26 5.97
N ILE A 64 -6.20 5.04 6.50
CA ILE A 64 -7.29 4.28 7.08
C ILE A 64 -7.15 4.28 8.60
N TRP A 65 -8.27 4.51 9.31
CA TRP A 65 -8.36 4.27 10.74
C TRP A 65 -8.69 2.80 11.00
N PHE A 66 -7.80 2.08 11.68
CA PHE A 66 -7.99 0.69 12.08
C PHE A 66 -8.43 0.62 13.54
N LYS A 67 -9.44 -0.20 13.78
CA LYS A 67 -9.92 -0.60 15.11
C LYS A 67 -9.26 -1.90 15.55
N SER A 68 -8.92 -2.02 16.83
CA SER A 68 -8.59 -3.32 17.43
C SER A 68 -9.80 -4.24 17.36
N ASP A 69 -9.57 -5.55 17.17
CA ASP A 69 -10.65 -6.52 17.22
C ASP A 69 -11.24 -6.75 18.62
N THR A 70 -10.58 -6.26 19.67
CA THR A 70 -10.89 -6.54 21.08
C THR A 70 -12.33 -6.22 21.47
N GLU A 71 -12.95 -5.19 20.88
CA GLU A 71 -14.34 -4.82 21.16
C GLU A 71 -15.38 -5.65 20.39
N PHE A 72 -14.96 -6.37 19.35
CA PHE A 72 -15.86 -7.10 18.45
C PHE A 72 -15.89 -8.61 18.72
N ILE A 73 -14.93 -9.16 19.47
CA ILE A 73 -14.82 -10.60 19.74
C ILE A 73 -14.34 -10.88 21.17
N SER A 74 -14.80 -11.99 21.75
CA SER A 74 -14.46 -12.41 23.12
C SER A 74 -13.63 -13.70 23.20
N SER A 75 -13.19 -14.26 22.07
CA SER A 75 -12.45 -15.53 21.98
C SER A 75 -11.16 -15.39 21.17
N GLY A 76 -10.30 -16.41 21.23
CA GLY A 76 -9.03 -16.45 20.52
C GLY A 76 -7.88 -15.79 21.28
N GLU A 77 -6.69 -15.89 20.70
CA GLU A 77 -5.42 -15.49 21.29
C GLU A 77 -4.65 -14.63 20.27
N ASN A 78 -4.00 -13.56 20.72
CA ASN A 78 -3.19 -12.71 19.84
C ASN A 78 -1.77 -13.26 19.74
N HIS A 79 -1.20 -13.28 18.53
CA HIS A 79 0.17 -13.69 18.30
C HIS A 79 0.88 -12.74 17.35
N ASP A 80 2.16 -12.51 17.63
CA ASP A 80 3.06 -11.91 16.65
C ASP A 80 3.31 -12.88 15.49
N THR A 81 3.40 -12.34 14.29
CA THR A 81 3.90 -13.09 13.14
C THR A 81 5.43 -13.07 13.11
N LEU A 82 6.02 -13.96 12.30
CA LEU A 82 7.47 -13.97 12.14
C LEU A 82 7.95 -12.66 11.49
N PRO A 83 9.11 -12.12 11.89
CA PRO A 83 9.66 -10.88 11.33
C PRO A 83 9.83 -10.89 9.80
N GLU A 84 10.01 -12.07 9.19
CA GLU A 84 10.09 -12.26 7.74
C GLU A 84 8.78 -11.86 7.02
N TYR A 85 7.65 -11.89 7.73
CA TYR A 85 6.35 -11.44 7.24
C TYR A 85 6.06 -9.97 7.55
N PHE A 86 6.98 -9.27 8.21
CA PHE A 86 6.92 -7.82 8.33
C PHE A 86 7.33 -7.21 6.99
N LEU A 87 6.47 -7.42 6.00
CA LEU A 87 6.62 -6.82 4.69
C LEU A 87 6.61 -5.31 4.92
N ASN A 88 7.71 -4.63 4.54
CA ASN A 88 7.78 -3.17 4.46
C ASN A 88 6.94 -2.67 3.27
N ASN A 89 5.73 -3.20 3.11
CA ASN A 89 4.81 -2.75 2.10
C ASN A 89 3.82 -1.78 2.73
N GLU A 90 3.54 -0.72 2.00
CA GLU A 90 2.58 0.30 2.41
C GLU A 90 1.15 -0.27 2.51
N GLN A 91 0.87 -1.39 1.85
CA GLN A 91 -0.49 -1.94 1.74
C GLN A 91 -0.86 -2.97 2.81
N PHE A 92 0.06 -3.66 3.47
CA PHE A 92 -0.22 -4.63 4.55
C PHE A 92 0.46 -4.22 5.86
N GLY A 93 1.70 -3.71 5.79
CA GLY A 93 2.35 -2.95 6.87
C GLY A 93 2.12 -3.50 8.28
N LYS A 94 1.51 -2.69 9.15
CA LYS A 94 1.28 -3.02 10.57
C LYS A 94 0.32 -4.20 10.80
N ARG A 95 -0.65 -4.42 9.91
CA ARG A 95 -1.75 -5.41 10.08
C ARG A 95 -1.31 -6.86 10.03
N VAL A 96 -0.15 -7.12 9.43
CA VAL A 96 0.39 -8.47 9.34
C VAL A 96 1.35 -8.77 10.48
N LYS A 97 1.65 -7.81 11.36
CA LYS A 97 2.57 -8.02 12.48
C LYS A 97 1.95 -8.86 13.59
N THR A 98 0.65 -8.74 13.78
CA THR A 98 -0.12 -9.46 14.79
C THR A 98 -1.33 -10.10 14.13
N LEU A 99 -1.71 -11.29 14.59
CA LEU A 99 -2.92 -11.98 14.16
C LEU A 99 -3.61 -12.61 15.36
N ARG A 100 -4.95 -12.59 15.36
CA ARG A 100 -5.76 -13.40 16.28
C ARG A 100 -5.88 -14.83 15.76
N SER A 101 -5.48 -15.79 16.59
CA SER A 101 -5.65 -17.22 16.35
C SER A 101 -6.83 -17.77 17.14
N PHE A 102 -7.40 -18.88 16.68
CA PHE A 102 -8.49 -19.59 17.37
C PHE A 102 -8.12 -21.06 17.51
N PRO A 103 -7.17 -21.40 18.41
CA PRO A 103 -6.71 -22.77 18.59
C PRO A 103 -7.78 -23.65 19.26
N ASN A 104 -8.73 -23.00 19.95
CA ASN A 104 -9.80 -23.62 20.70
C ASN A 104 -11.16 -23.21 20.13
N GLY A 105 -12.06 -24.18 19.99
CA GLY A 105 -13.44 -23.96 19.55
C GLY A 105 -13.68 -24.14 18.05
N MET A 106 -14.94 -24.39 17.68
CA MET A 106 -15.35 -24.60 16.28
C MET A 106 -15.91 -23.35 15.61
N LYS A 107 -16.28 -22.33 16.39
CA LYS A 107 -16.95 -21.11 15.90
C LYS A 107 -16.50 -19.89 16.70
N ASN A 108 -16.15 -18.83 15.99
CA ASN A 108 -15.73 -17.54 16.55
C ASN A 108 -16.56 -16.46 15.86
N CYS A 109 -17.25 -15.62 16.65
CA CYS A 109 -18.22 -14.65 16.15
C CYS A 109 -17.73 -13.25 16.44
N TYR A 110 -17.73 -12.40 15.41
CA TYR A 110 -17.57 -10.96 15.55
C TYR A 110 -18.95 -10.30 15.62
N THR A 111 -19.15 -9.40 16.58
CA THR A 111 -20.38 -8.61 16.71
C THR A 111 -20.09 -7.18 16.29
N LEU A 112 -20.66 -6.74 15.18
CA LEU A 112 -20.56 -5.36 14.69
C LEU A 112 -21.86 -4.64 15.03
N THR A 113 -21.77 -3.45 15.64
CA THR A 113 -22.93 -2.63 16.05
C THR A 113 -23.00 -1.33 15.29
#